data_AF-A0A225UFI5-F1
#
_entry.id   AF-A0A225UFI5-F1
#
_cell.length_a   1.000
_cell.length_b   1.000
_cell.length_c   1.000
_cell.angle_alpha   90.00
_cell.angle_beta   90.00
_cell.angle_gamma   90.00
#
_symmetry.space_group_name_H-M   'P 1'
#
loop_
_entity.id
_entity.type
_entity.pdbx_description
1 polymer ?
#
loop_
_entity_poly.entity_id
_entity_poly.type
_entity_poly.pdbx_seq_one_letter_code
_entity_poly.pdbx_strand_id
1 'polypeptide(L)'
;QKDCERGGSGCAKRASVTRQGAQVRQLKQQGAAADAVKAAVDALKQLKLETQTALQGSAQDGLSKNDKKALDDVLLRKMFVVPSFEIYGGVGGFYDFGPPACALKSNLLHRHFVFSDKLLEVECTNLMPEVVLKTSGHVDRFTDLMVKCTKSGECYRADKLLEDHVENFLDQHPDLSAAGREKHELHATMAVLLARGDPSGLQGLRHQGSATDADLSFPIPFNLM
;
A
#
# COMPACT_ATOMS: atom_id res chain seq x y z
N GLN A 1 17.72 16.33 28.59
CA GLN A 1 18.90 15.62 29.13
C GLN A 1 18.59 14.17 29.52
N LYS A 2 17.49 13.55 29.04
CA LYS A 2 17.07 12.20 29.43
C LYS A 2 16.98 11.15 28.31
N ASP A 3 17.32 11.50 27.06
CA ASP A 3 17.23 10.57 25.92
C ASP A 3 18.58 10.07 25.39
N CYS A 4 19.68 10.34 26.10
CA CYS A 4 21.03 10.01 25.61
C CYS A 4 21.56 8.63 26.04
N GLU A 5 20.91 7.96 27.00
CA GLU A 5 21.47 6.76 27.65
C GLU A 5 21.24 5.45 26.86
N ARG A 6 20.57 5.49 25.71
CA ARG A 6 20.51 4.39 24.73
C ARG A 6 21.23 4.76 23.43
N GLY A 7 22.39 5.40 23.57
CA GLY A 7 23.14 6.06 22.52
C GLY A 7 23.73 5.13 21.46
N GLY A 8 22.92 4.76 20.47
CA GLY A 8 23.43 4.29 19.19
C GLY A 8 24.31 5.37 18.53
N SER A 9 25.30 4.94 17.75
CA SER A 9 26.32 5.78 17.08
C SER A 9 25.74 7.00 16.32
N GLY A 10 24.48 6.92 15.88
CA GLY A 10 23.76 8.01 15.20
C GLY A 10 23.30 9.18 16.09
N CYS A 11 23.15 9.01 17.41
CA CYS A 11 22.79 10.12 18.31
C CYS A 11 24.00 11.04 18.57
N ALA A 12 25.17 10.44 18.83
CA ALA A 12 26.42 11.18 19.01
C ALA A 12 26.81 11.99 17.77
N LYS A 13 26.68 11.41 16.57
CA LYS A 13 26.96 12.09 15.30
C LYS A 13 26.01 13.26 15.02
N ARG A 14 24.71 13.10 15.31
CA ARG A 14 23.71 14.20 15.20
C ARG A 14 24.03 15.37 16.14
N ALA A 15 24.44 15.08 17.37
CA ALA A 15 24.86 16.11 18.32
C ALA A 15 26.11 16.89 17.84
N SER A 16 27.05 16.22 17.17
CA SER A 16 28.24 16.86 16.59
C SER A 16 27.89 17.78 15.41
N VAL A 17 26.95 17.39 14.54
CA VAL A 17 26.45 18.25 13.45
C VAL A 17 25.79 19.51 14.00
N THR A 18 25.00 19.41 15.06
CA THR A 18 24.36 20.57 15.71
C THR A 18 25.39 21.52 16.33
N ARG A 19 26.42 20.98 17.01
CA ARG A 19 27.52 21.78 17.59
C ARG A 19 28.31 22.52 16.51
N GLN A 20 28.68 21.84 15.43
CA GLN A 20 29.43 22.44 14.32
C GLN A 20 28.57 23.51 13.59
N GLY A 21 27.26 23.30 13.48
CA GLY A 21 26.32 24.27 12.94
C GLY A 21 26.20 25.55 13.79
N ALA A 22 26.25 25.42 15.12
CA ALA A 22 26.29 26.57 16.03
C ALA A 22 27.59 27.35 15.90
N GLN A 23 28.73 26.66 15.77
CA GLN A 23 30.04 27.29 15.57
C GLN A 23 30.11 28.11 14.27
N VAL A 24 29.56 27.59 13.16
CA VAL A 24 29.47 28.33 11.89
C VAL A 24 28.60 29.59 12.03
N ARG A 25 27.51 29.53 12.79
CA ARG A 25 26.63 30.70 13.06
C ARG A 25 27.36 31.76 13.90
N GLN A 26 28.11 31.33 14.91
CA GLN A 26 28.88 32.22 15.77
C GLN A 26 30.02 32.91 15.01
N LEU A 27 30.75 32.19 14.16
CA LEU A 27 31.81 32.75 13.31
C LEU A 27 31.28 33.80 12.33
N LYS A 28 30.07 33.59 11.79
CA LYS A 28 29.39 34.57 10.93
C LYS A 28 28.92 35.81 11.70
N GLN A 29 28.44 35.65 12.94
CA GLN A 29 28.04 36.78 13.78
C GLN A 29 29.23 37.63 14.27
N GLN A 30 30.38 37.01 14.48
CA GLN A 30 31.61 37.68 14.92
C GLN A 30 32.40 38.34 13.78
N GLY A 31 31.93 38.26 12.53
CA GLY A 31 32.62 38.85 11.38
C GLY A 31 34.00 38.23 11.11
N ALA A 32 34.17 36.93 11.41
CA ALA A 32 35.43 36.23 11.21
C ALA A 32 35.86 36.22 9.73
N ALA A 33 37.17 36.10 9.49
CA ALA A 33 37.75 36.04 8.15
C ALA A 33 37.05 34.99 7.26
N ALA A 34 36.84 35.33 5.98
CA ALA A 34 36.07 34.50 5.03
C ALA A 34 36.63 33.07 4.91
N ASP A 35 37.93 32.90 5.04
CA ASP A 35 38.61 31.60 4.98
C ASP A 35 38.27 30.70 6.17
N ALA A 36 38.13 31.27 7.38
CA ALA A 36 37.76 30.54 8.59
C ALA A 36 36.28 30.09 8.55
N VAL A 37 35.40 30.93 7.99
CA VAL A 37 33.99 30.57 7.79
C VAL A 37 33.87 29.46 6.74
N LYS A 38 34.66 29.52 5.67
CA LYS A 38 34.67 28.49 4.61
C LYS A 38 35.15 27.14 5.15
N ALA A 39 36.26 27.12 5.90
CA ALA A 39 36.77 25.91 6.54
C ALA A 39 35.76 25.26 7.49
N ALA A 40 35.07 26.06 8.32
CA ALA A 40 34.05 25.56 9.25
C ALA A 40 32.79 25.02 8.53
N VAL A 41 32.41 25.64 7.41
CA VAL A 41 31.31 25.17 6.55
C VAL A 41 31.66 23.85 5.86
N ASP A 42 32.90 23.69 5.40
CA ASP A 42 33.33 22.45 4.74
C ASP A 42 33.46 21.29 5.74
N ALA A 43 33.92 21.56 6.97
CA ALA A 43 33.87 20.60 8.07
C ALA A 43 32.42 20.20 8.42
N LEU A 44 31.47 21.14 8.42
CA LEU A 44 30.06 20.84 8.64
C LEU A 44 29.47 19.98 7.52
N LYS A 45 29.87 20.20 6.26
CA LYS A 45 29.45 19.37 5.13
C LYS A 45 29.97 17.94 5.25
N GLN A 46 31.23 17.75 5.62
CA GLN A 46 31.82 16.43 5.85
C GLN A 46 31.10 15.68 6.98
N LEU A 47 30.87 16.33 8.13
CA LEU A 47 30.14 15.74 9.25
C LEU A 47 28.69 15.34 8.91
N LYS A 48 28.02 16.13 8.06
CA LYS A 48 26.69 15.80 7.54
C LYS A 48 26.73 14.58 6.62
N LEU A 49 27.72 14.50 5.72
CA LEU A 49 27.90 13.36 4.82
C LEU A 49 28.17 12.08 5.62
N GLU A 50 29.05 12.12 6.61
CA GLU A 50 29.37 10.99 7.49
C GLU A 50 28.20 10.55 8.37
N THR A 51 27.36 11.49 8.80
CA THR A 51 26.15 11.17 9.56
C THR A 51 25.09 10.55 8.66
N GLN A 52 24.97 11.04 7.43
CA GLN A 52 24.05 10.48 6.43
C GLN A 52 24.46 9.06 6.03
N THR A 53 25.75 8.82 5.75
CA THR A 53 26.26 7.48 5.44
C THR A 53 26.17 6.53 6.63
N ALA A 54 26.35 7.01 7.86
CA ALA A 54 26.22 6.18 9.06
C ALA A 54 24.76 5.89 9.47
N LEU A 55 23.81 6.75 9.11
CA LEU A 55 22.37 6.48 9.23
C LEU A 55 21.88 5.59 8.08
N GLN A 56 22.54 5.62 6.93
CA GLN A 56 22.33 4.71 5.81
C GLN A 56 22.97 3.33 6.05
N GLY A 57 24.02 3.25 6.87
CA GLY A 57 24.56 2.01 7.41
C GLY A 57 23.55 1.37 8.36
N SER A 58 23.02 0.20 7.98
CA SER A 58 21.86 -0.52 8.55
C SER A 58 20.46 -0.13 8.03
N ALA A 59 20.36 0.41 6.81
CA ALA A 59 19.10 0.43 6.04
C ALA A 59 19.16 -0.44 4.77
N GLN A 60 20.10 -1.40 4.70
CA GLN A 60 20.21 -2.33 3.55
C GLN A 60 19.43 -3.65 3.74
N ASP A 61 18.88 -3.92 4.93
CA ASP A 61 18.06 -5.11 5.19
C ASP A 61 16.54 -4.84 5.03
N GLY A 62 16.16 -3.67 4.53
CA GLY A 62 14.76 -3.32 4.28
C GLY A 62 14.40 -3.45 2.81
N LEU A 63 13.45 -4.34 2.48
CA LEU A 63 12.84 -4.35 1.16
C LEU A 63 12.26 -2.96 0.84
N SER A 64 12.66 -2.38 -0.29
CA SER A 64 12.00 -1.21 -0.84
C SER A 64 10.64 -1.61 -1.44
N LYS A 65 9.69 -0.66 -1.55
CA LYS A 65 8.42 -0.88 -2.27
C LYS A 65 8.63 -1.40 -3.70
N ASN A 66 9.83 -1.21 -4.25
CA ASN A 66 10.20 -1.59 -5.62
C ASN A 66 10.66 -3.05 -5.75
N ASP A 67 10.88 -3.76 -4.65
CA ASP A 67 11.44 -5.12 -4.67
C ASP A 67 10.37 -6.23 -4.59
N LYS A 68 9.13 -5.93 -4.99
CA LYS A 68 7.99 -6.88 -4.94
C LYS A 68 8.33 -8.23 -5.58
N LYS A 69 8.95 -8.21 -6.77
CA LYS A 69 9.34 -9.45 -7.47
C LYS A 69 10.34 -10.30 -6.67
N ALA A 70 11.30 -9.65 -6.02
CA ALA A 70 12.28 -10.34 -5.19
C ALA A 70 11.63 -10.92 -3.92
N LEU A 71 10.65 -10.19 -3.35
CA LEU A 71 9.84 -10.69 -2.24
C LEU A 71 9.04 -11.91 -2.64
N ASP A 72 8.28 -11.82 -3.74
CA ASP A 72 7.41 -12.88 -4.23
C ASP A 72 8.22 -14.16 -4.50
N ASP A 73 9.39 -14.03 -5.12
CA ASP A 73 10.33 -15.13 -5.34
C ASP A 73 10.80 -15.78 -4.03
N VAL A 74 11.13 -14.98 -3.00
CA VAL A 74 11.50 -15.53 -1.69
C VAL A 74 10.32 -16.24 -1.04
N LEU A 75 9.12 -15.66 -1.09
CA LEU A 75 7.91 -16.24 -0.48
C LEU A 75 7.55 -17.58 -1.13
N LEU A 76 7.64 -17.68 -2.47
CA LEU A 76 7.41 -18.90 -3.21
C LEU A 76 8.50 -19.94 -2.94
N ARG A 77 9.79 -19.57 -3.09
CA ARG A 77 10.93 -20.50 -2.87
C ARG A 77 11.01 -21.04 -1.45
N LYS A 78 10.56 -20.27 -0.46
CA LYS A 78 10.54 -20.68 0.95
C LYS A 78 9.21 -21.32 1.36
N MET A 79 8.29 -21.52 0.43
CA MET A 79 6.94 -22.05 0.68
C MET A 79 6.26 -21.33 1.84
N PHE A 80 6.29 -20.00 1.85
CA PHE A 80 5.41 -19.23 2.74
C PHE A 80 3.98 -19.26 2.19
N VAL A 81 3.82 -18.92 0.92
CA VAL A 81 2.52 -18.90 0.24
C VAL A 81 2.73 -19.52 -1.14
N VAL A 82 1.82 -20.39 -1.55
CA VAL A 82 1.82 -21.04 -2.87
C VAL A 82 0.43 -20.89 -3.47
N PRO A 83 0.27 -20.61 -4.78
CA PRO A 83 -1.05 -20.62 -5.42
C PRO A 83 -1.74 -21.97 -5.24
N SER A 84 -2.98 -21.99 -4.78
CA SER A 84 -3.68 -23.26 -4.59
C SER A 84 -3.90 -23.94 -5.95
N PHE A 85 -3.75 -25.27 -5.97
CA PHE A 85 -3.92 -26.10 -7.16
C PHE A 85 -2.94 -25.76 -8.31
N GLU A 86 -1.74 -25.27 -8.01
CA GLU A 86 -0.72 -24.88 -9.00
C GLU A 86 -0.47 -25.96 -10.08
N ILE A 87 -0.38 -27.23 -9.67
CA ILE A 87 -0.18 -28.37 -10.59
C ILE A 87 -1.33 -28.61 -11.58
N TYR A 88 -2.49 -27.99 -11.35
CA TYR A 88 -3.68 -28.06 -12.20
C TYR A 88 -3.96 -26.74 -12.95
N GLY A 89 -3.02 -25.79 -12.94
CA GLY A 89 -3.17 -24.48 -13.58
C GLY A 89 -3.57 -23.36 -12.63
N GLY A 90 -3.78 -23.66 -11.34
CA GLY A 90 -4.10 -22.69 -10.30
C GLY A 90 -5.51 -22.10 -10.40
N VAL A 91 -6.01 -21.58 -9.29
CA VAL A 91 -7.27 -20.83 -9.26
C VAL A 91 -7.00 -19.46 -8.63
N GLY A 92 -7.34 -18.40 -9.36
CA GLY A 92 -7.17 -17.02 -8.89
C GLY A 92 -7.91 -16.78 -7.58
N GLY A 93 -7.26 -16.13 -6.62
CA GLY A 93 -7.82 -15.80 -5.31
C GLY A 93 -7.62 -16.87 -4.23
N PHE A 94 -7.09 -18.05 -4.57
CA PHE A 94 -6.80 -19.12 -3.60
C PHE A 94 -5.30 -19.32 -3.42
N TYR A 95 -4.88 -19.42 -2.16
CA TYR A 95 -3.49 -19.63 -1.79
C TYR A 95 -3.36 -20.60 -0.61
N ASP A 96 -2.38 -21.48 -0.71
CA ASP A 96 -2.01 -22.44 0.32
C ASP A 96 -0.85 -21.89 1.15
N PHE A 97 -0.99 -21.89 2.47
CA PHE A 97 0.06 -21.49 3.39
C PHE A 97 0.98 -22.68 3.68
N GLY A 98 2.28 -22.51 3.46
CA GLY A 98 3.25 -23.53 3.83
C GLY A 98 3.66 -23.46 5.31
N PRO A 99 4.55 -24.37 5.75
CA PRO A 99 4.90 -24.53 7.17
C PRO A 99 5.30 -23.24 7.90
N PRO A 100 6.19 -22.38 7.35
CA PRO A 100 6.59 -21.17 8.06
C PRO A 100 5.44 -20.15 8.17
N ALA A 101 4.57 -20.06 7.16
CA ALA A 101 3.44 -19.15 7.19
C ALA A 101 2.32 -19.63 8.13
N CYS A 102 2.08 -20.94 8.22
CA CYS A 102 1.16 -21.51 9.22
C CYS A 102 1.60 -21.19 10.64
N ALA A 103 2.89 -21.36 10.94
CA ALA A 103 3.45 -21.00 12.24
C ALA A 103 3.34 -19.49 12.50
N LEU A 104 3.60 -18.65 11.50
CA LEU A 104 3.46 -17.20 11.60
C LEU A 104 2.01 -16.78 11.87
N LYS A 105 1.04 -17.32 11.11
CA LYS A 105 -0.39 -17.05 11.25
C LYS A 105 -0.89 -17.45 12.64
N SER A 106 -0.52 -18.63 13.12
CA SER A 106 -0.91 -19.09 14.47
C SER A 106 -0.30 -18.23 15.57
N ASN A 107 0.97 -17.85 15.44
CA ASN A 107 1.62 -16.96 16.40
C ASN A 107 0.95 -15.58 16.43
N LEU A 108 0.60 -15.03 15.27
CA LEU A 108 -0.05 -13.71 15.18
C LEU A 108 -1.46 -13.74 15.80
N LEU A 109 -2.28 -14.72 15.45
CA LEU A 109 -3.67 -14.79 15.92
C LEU A 109 -3.75 -15.12 17.41
N HIS A 110 -3.10 -16.20 17.85
CA HIS A 110 -3.33 -16.74 19.20
C HIS A 110 -2.48 -16.03 20.25
N ARG A 111 -1.19 -15.78 19.96
CA ARG A 111 -0.30 -15.18 20.96
C ARG A 111 -0.58 -13.71 21.16
N HIS A 112 -0.85 -12.97 20.10
CA HIS A 112 -1.09 -11.54 20.23
C HIS A 112 -2.51 -11.26 20.76
N PHE A 113 -3.55 -11.81 20.16
CA PHE A 113 -4.92 -11.43 20.50
C PHE A 113 -5.52 -12.30 21.61
N VAL A 114 -5.63 -13.61 21.37
CA VAL A 114 -6.35 -14.51 22.31
C VAL A 114 -5.70 -14.49 23.70
N PHE A 115 -4.39 -14.65 23.79
CA PHE A 115 -3.69 -14.70 25.09
C PHE A 115 -3.43 -13.33 25.71
N SER A 116 -3.07 -12.31 24.94
CA SER A 116 -2.75 -10.99 25.52
C SER A 116 -4.02 -10.24 25.94
N ASP A 117 -5.06 -10.27 25.09
CA ASP A 117 -6.30 -9.53 25.34
C ASP A 117 -7.39 -10.39 26.02
N LYS A 118 -7.08 -11.66 26.32
CA LYS A 118 -7.97 -12.63 27.01
C LYS A 118 -9.34 -12.76 26.35
N LEU A 119 -9.34 -12.89 25.02
CA LEU A 119 -10.57 -13.06 24.24
C LEU A 119 -11.12 -14.49 24.37
N LEU A 120 -12.44 -14.65 24.28
CA LEU A 120 -13.10 -15.95 24.23
C LEU A 120 -13.13 -16.44 22.78
N GLU A 121 -12.34 -17.47 22.50
CA GLU A 121 -12.29 -18.12 21.19
C GLU A 121 -13.50 -19.06 21.02
N VAL A 122 -14.23 -18.92 19.90
CA VAL A 122 -15.38 -19.75 19.54
C VAL A 122 -15.25 -20.13 18.06
N GLU A 123 -15.46 -21.41 17.76
CA GLU A 123 -15.48 -21.93 16.39
C GLU A 123 -16.94 -22.12 15.93
N CYS A 124 -17.29 -21.52 14.79
CA CYS A 124 -18.62 -21.57 14.19
C CYS A 124 -18.59 -22.30 12.83
N THR A 125 -19.75 -22.74 12.35
CA THR A 125 -19.86 -23.42 11.05
C THR A 125 -19.76 -22.44 9.89
N ASN A 126 -19.05 -22.81 8.83
CA ASN A 126 -18.97 -22.00 7.60
C ASN A 126 -20.26 -22.03 6.77
N LEU A 127 -21.01 -23.15 6.82
CA LEU A 127 -22.31 -23.25 6.17
C LEU A 127 -23.36 -22.55 7.03
N MET A 128 -24.08 -21.61 6.44
CA MET A 128 -25.09 -20.80 7.11
C MET A 128 -26.42 -20.80 6.34
N PRO A 129 -27.59 -20.83 7.03
CA PRO A 129 -28.88 -20.69 6.38
C PRO A 129 -29.09 -19.27 5.81
N GLU A 130 -29.73 -19.16 4.65
CA GLU A 130 -29.98 -17.88 3.96
C GLU A 130 -30.65 -16.83 4.87
N VAL A 131 -31.59 -17.24 5.73
CA VAL A 131 -32.32 -16.32 6.62
C VAL A 131 -31.38 -15.51 7.52
N VAL A 132 -30.25 -16.09 7.94
CA VAL A 132 -29.26 -15.38 8.78
C VAL A 132 -28.55 -14.30 7.97
N LEU A 133 -28.15 -14.63 6.75
CA LEU A 133 -27.46 -13.71 5.83
C LEU A 133 -28.40 -12.60 5.35
N LYS A 134 -29.68 -12.91 5.15
CA LYS A 134 -30.71 -11.92 4.82
C LYS A 134 -30.96 -10.96 5.98
N THR A 135 -31.10 -11.49 7.20
CA THR A 135 -31.34 -10.66 8.39
C THR A 135 -30.16 -9.74 8.71
N SER A 136 -28.93 -10.21 8.47
CA SER A 136 -27.72 -9.39 8.59
C SER A 136 -27.52 -8.38 7.45
N GLY A 137 -28.29 -8.50 6.37
CA GLY A 137 -28.23 -7.62 5.20
C GLY A 137 -27.19 -8.00 4.14
N HIS A 138 -26.47 -9.12 4.29
CA HIS A 138 -25.46 -9.53 3.30
C HIS A 138 -26.09 -9.92 1.95
N VAL A 139 -27.30 -10.49 1.95
CA VAL A 139 -28.00 -10.85 0.70
C VAL A 139 -28.27 -9.62 -0.18
N ASP A 140 -28.62 -8.48 0.42
CA ASP A 140 -29.02 -7.29 -0.32
C ASP A 140 -27.88 -6.28 -0.53
N ARG A 141 -26.88 -6.25 0.36
CA ARG A 141 -25.85 -5.19 0.38
C ARG A 141 -24.42 -5.67 0.09
N PHE A 142 -24.13 -6.97 0.20
CA PHE A 142 -22.79 -7.49 -0.06
C PHE A 142 -22.57 -7.74 -1.56
N THR A 143 -22.69 -6.67 -2.34
CA THR A 143 -22.67 -6.70 -3.79
C THR A 143 -21.64 -5.73 -4.35
N ASP A 144 -20.86 -6.19 -5.32
CA ASP A 144 -20.02 -5.34 -6.16
C ASP A 144 -20.64 -5.21 -7.55
N LEU A 145 -20.22 -4.18 -8.29
CA LEU A 145 -20.68 -3.95 -9.65
C LEU A 145 -19.75 -4.67 -10.62
N MET A 146 -20.34 -5.52 -11.45
CA MET A 146 -19.63 -6.32 -12.44
C MET A 146 -19.97 -5.85 -13.85
N VAL A 147 -18.96 -5.81 -14.70
CA VAL A 147 -19.07 -5.48 -16.12
C VAL A 147 -18.52 -6.65 -16.93
N LYS A 148 -19.21 -7.00 -18.01
CA LYS A 148 -18.80 -8.08 -18.90
C LYS A 148 -18.35 -7.51 -20.24
N CYS A 149 -17.22 -8.00 -20.76
CA CYS A 149 -16.82 -7.71 -22.13
C CYS A 149 -17.71 -8.50 -23.10
N THR A 150 -18.39 -7.82 -24.03
CA THR A 150 -19.27 -8.49 -25.00
C THR A 150 -18.54 -9.40 -26.00
N LYS A 151 -17.24 -9.15 -26.22
CA LYS A 151 -16.42 -9.91 -27.17
C LYS A 151 -15.74 -11.14 -26.52
N SER A 152 -15.16 -10.98 -25.32
CA SER A 152 -14.43 -12.06 -24.64
C SER A 152 -15.28 -12.82 -23.62
N GLY A 153 -16.41 -12.25 -23.17
CA GLY A 153 -17.20 -12.80 -22.07
C GLY A 153 -16.54 -12.69 -20.70
N GLU A 154 -15.34 -12.10 -20.62
CA GLU A 154 -14.63 -11.91 -19.37
C GLU A 154 -15.37 -10.91 -18.48
N CYS A 155 -15.38 -11.21 -17.18
CA CYS A 155 -16.05 -10.43 -16.15
C CYS A 155 -15.01 -9.63 -15.38
N TYR A 156 -15.26 -8.35 -15.21
CA TYR A 156 -14.40 -7.45 -14.47
C TYR A 156 -15.22 -6.71 -13.41
N ARG A 157 -14.55 -6.35 -12.31
CA ARG A 157 -15.16 -5.45 -11.35
C ARG A 157 -15.11 -4.01 -11.88
N ALA A 158 -16.24 -3.33 -11.85
CA ALA A 158 -16.40 -2.00 -12.42
C ALA A 158 -15.56 -0.94 -11.69
N ASP A 159 -15.45 -1.08 -10.37
CA ASP A 159 -14.64 -0.20 -9.51
C ASP A 159 -13.17 -0.24 -9.90
N LYS A 160 -12.61 -1.44 -10.01
CA LYS A 160 -11.19 -1.61 -10.32
C LYS A 160 -10.84 -1.16 -11.73
N LEU A 161 -11.72 -1.45 -12.70
CA LEU A 161 -11.54 -0.96 -14.08
C LEU A 161 -11.51 0.57 -14.15
N LEU A 162 -12.35 1.24 -13.37
CA LEU A 162 -12.40 2.70 -13.35
C LEU A 162 -11.16 3.29 -12.66
N GLU A 163 -10.73 2.70 -11.53
CA GLU A 163 -9.48 3.07 -10.87
C GLU A 163 -8.29 2.97 -11.83
N ASP A 164 -8.13 1.81 -12.49
CA ASP A 164 -7.03 1.57 -13.42
C ASP A 164 -7.08 2.54 -14.61
N HIS A 165 -8.28 2.90 -15.10
CA HIS A 165 -8.42 3.89 -16.15
C HIS A 165 -7.97 5.29 -15.71
N VAL A 166 -8.35 5.70 -14.50
CA VAL A 166 -7.96 7.01 -13.94
C VAL A 166 -6.46 7.04 -13.65
N GLU A 167 -5.89 5.98 -13.09
CA GLU A 167 -4.44 5.87 -12.90
C GLU A 167 -3.68 6.01 -14.23
N ASN A 168 -4.09 5.27 -15.27
CA ASN A 168 -3.50 5.37 -16.60
C ASN A 168 -3.65 6.78 -17.20
N PHE A 169 -4.78 7.44 -16.98
CA PHE A 169 -5.00 8.81 -17.44
C PHE A 169 -4.08 9.81 -16.73
N LEU A 170 -3.90 9.66 -15.41
CA LEU A 170 -3.01 10.51 -14.62
C LEU A 170 -1.54 10.32 -15.01
N ASP A 171 -1.13 9.09 -15.32
CA ASP A 171 0.22 8.78 -15.79
C ASP A 171 0.52 9.40 -17.18
N GLN A 172 -0.49 9.46 -18.06
CA GLN A 172 -0.37 10.10 -19.38
C GLN A 172 -0.37 11.63 -19.32
N HIS A 173 -0.87 12.21 -18.23
CA HIS A 173 -1.00 13.66 -18.06
C HIS A 173 -0.31 14.16 -16.78
N PRO A 174 1.03 14.10 -16.71
CA PRO A 174 1.79 14.53 -15.53
C PRO A 174 1.66 16.04 -15.25
N ASP A 175 1.24 16.84 -16.22
CA ASP A 175 1.11 18.31 -16.10
C ASP A 175 -0.19 18.77 -15.42
N LEU A 176 -1.07 17.84 -15.02
CA LEU A 176 -2.31 18.14 -14.29
C LEU A 176 -2.00 18.78 -12.92
N SER A 177 -2.68 19.89 -12.62
CA SER A 177 -2.61 20.54 -11.31
C SER A 177 -3.10 19.61 -10.20
N ALA A 178 -2.59 19.78 -8.97
CA ALA A 178 -2.97 18.93 -7.84
C ALA A 178 -4.50 18.86 -7.62
N ALA A 179 -5.22 19.97 -7.83
CA ALA A 179 -6.68 20.03 -7.76
C ALA A 179 -7.38 19.29 -8.92
N GLY A 180 -6.75 19.24 -10.10
CA GLY A 180 -7.23 18.44 -11.23
C GLY A 180 -7.13 16.95 -10.96
N ARG A 181 -6.01 16.51 -10.37
CA ARG A 181 -5.78 15.09 -10.00
C ARG A 181 -6.78 14.61 -8.94
N GLU A 182 -6.93 15.38 -7.87
CA GLU A 182 -7.89 15.07 -6.79
C GLU A 182 -9.32 14.95 -7.32
N LYS A 183 -9.72 15.81 -8.27
CA LYS A 183 -11.05 15.74 -8.90
C LYS A 183 -11.26 14.42 -9.68
N HIS A 184 -10.25 13.93 -10.39
CA HIS A 184 -10.35 12.68 -11.14
C HIS A 184 -10.37 11.46 -10.20
N GLU A 185 -9.59 11.47 -9.13
CA GLU A 185 -9.59 10.43 -8.10
C GLU A 185 -10.93 10.38 -7.33
N LEU A 186 -11.47 11.55 -6.94
CA LEU A 186 -12.78 11.65 -6.30
C LEU A 186 -13.89 11.20 -7.25
N HIS A 187 -13.83 11.55 -8.53
CA HIS A 187 -14.80 11.11 -9.52
C HIS A 187 -14.79 9.58 -9.70
N ALA A 188 -13.61 8.95 -9.68
CA ALA A 188 -13.50 7.49 -9.69
C ALA A 188 -14.23 6.86 -8.49
N THR A 189 -13.95 7.38 -7.30
CA THR A 189 -14.54 6.88 -6.05
C THR A 189 -16.06 7.12 -5.99
N MET A 190 -16.51 8.30 -6.44
CA MET A 190 -17.92 8.69 -6.43
C MET A 190 -18.76 7.92 -7.45
N ALA A 191 -18.23 7.61 -8.63
CA ALA A 191 -18.95 6.84 -9.64
C ALA A 191 -19.34 5.44 -9.14
N VAL A 192 -18.46 4.79 -8.36
CA VAL A 192 -18.73 3.48 -7.75
C VAL A 192 -19.80 3.57 -6.66
N LEU A 193 -19.75 4.63 -5.83
CA LEU A 193 -20.72 4.83 -4.75
C LEU A 193 -22.12 5.20 -5.28
N LEU A 194 -22.20 6.05 -6.29
CA LEU A 194 -23.48 6.44 -6.91
C LEU A 194 -24.14 5.27 -7.63
N ALA A 195 -23.33 4.41 -8.24
CA ALA A 195 -23.79 3.22 -8.94
C ALA A 195 -24.43 2.14 -8.05
N ARG A 196 -24.20 2.17 -6.74
CA ARG A 196 -24.92 1.32 -5.77
C ARG A 196 -26.37 1.77 -5.54
N GLY A 197 -26.71 3.02 -5.90
CA GLY A 197 -28.06 3.59 -5.75
C GLY A 197 -28.83 3.76 -7.07
N ASP A 198 -28.14 4.18 -8.14
CA ASP A 198 -28.72 4.33 -9.48
C ASP A 198 -27.67 3.98 -10.54
N PRO A 199 -27.82 2.87 -11.27
CA PRO A 199 -26.81 2.42 -12.21
C PRO A 199 -26.77 3.27 -13.50
N SER A 200 -27.70 4.23 -13.69
CA SER A 200 -27.69 5.15 -14.83
C SER A 200 -26.49 6.12 -14.83
N GLY A 201 -25.93 6.44 -13.67
CA GLY A 201 -24.74 7.30 -13.53
C GLY A 201 -23.47 6.74 -14.19
N LEU A 202 -23.45 5.45 -14.50
CA LEU A 202 -22.35 4.75 -15.18
C LEU A 202 -22.50 4.77 -16.71
N GLN A 203 -23.53 5.40 -17.29
CA GLN A 203 -23.64 5.50 -18.75
C GLN A 203 -22.43 6.22 -19.39
N GLY A 204 -21.76 7.11 -18.65
CA GLY A 204 -20.52 7.74 -19.10
C GLY A 204 -19.32 6.80 -19.23
N LEU A 205 -19.32 5.66 -18.52
CA LEU A 205 -18.27 4.64 -18.57
C LEU A 205 -18.35 3.73 -19.80
N ARG A 206 -19.46 3.78 -20.53
CA ARG A 206 -19.72 2.93 -21.70
C ARG A 206 -18.77 3.21 -22.88
N HIS A 207 -18.07 4.34 -22.86
CA HIS A 207 -17.22 4.80 -23.96
C HIS A 207 -15.74 4.99 -23.60
N GLN A 208 -15.29 4.55 -22.41
CA GLN A 208 -13.96 4.88 -21.89
C GLN A 208 -13.14 3.65 -21.43
N GLY A 209 -13.30 2.51 -22.09
CA GLY A 209 -12.45 1.34 -21.83
C GLY A 209 -11.06 1.49 -22.45
N SER A 210 -10.00 1.63 -21.64
CA SER A 210 -8.62 1.81 -22.11
C SER A 210 -7.78 0.54 -22.21
N ALA A 211 -8.37 -0.66 -22.30
CA ALA A 211 -7.58 -1.89 -22.46
C ALA A 211 -8.08 -2.83 -23.58
N THR A 212 -9.34 -2.71 -23.99
CA THR A 212 -9.88 -3.40 -25.16
C THR A 212 -10.98 -2.53 -25.72
N ASP A 213 -10.90 -2.24 -27.02
CA ASP A 213 -11.90 -1.59 -27.86
C ASP A 213 -13.17 -2.45 -27.99
N ALA A 214 -13.71 -2.87 -26.85
CA ALA A 214 -14.78 -3.83 -26.70
C ALA A 214 -15.92 -3.18 -25.92
N ASP A 215 -17.11 -3.24 -26.49
CA ASP A 215 -18.33 -2.76 -25.85
C ASP A 215 -18.52 -3.50 -24.52
N LEU A 216 -18.34 -2.77 -23.42
CA LEU A 216 -18.59 -3.26 -22.08
C LEU A 216 -20.10 -3.30 -21.81
N SER A 217 -20.56 -4.34 -21.13
CA SER A 217 -21.96 -4.46 -20.71
C SER A 217 -22.32 -3.38 -19.70
N PHE A 218 -23.63 -3.18 -19.51
CA PHE A 218 -24.08 -2.35 -18.39
C PHE A 218 -23.62 -2.96 -17.06
N PRO A 219 -23.17 -2.16 -16.09
CA PRO A 219 -22.75 -2.68 -14.78
C PRO A 219 -23.95 -3.29 -14.06
N ILE A 220 -23.80 -4.54 -13.63
CA ILE A 220 -24.82 -5.29 -12.90
C ILE A 220 -24.36 -5.55 -11.46
N PRO A 221 -25.25 -5.49 -10.47
CA PRO A 221 -24.91 -5.90 -9.11
C PRO A 221 -24.64 -7.41 -9.07
N PHE A 222 -23.53 -7.80 -8.46
CA PHE A 222 -23.09 -9.18 -8.29
C PHE A 222 -22.83 -9.43 -6.80
N ASN A 223 -23.57 -10.36 -6.21
CA ASN A 223 -23.39 -10.73 -4.81
C ASN A 223 -22.08 -11.51 -4.63
N LEU A 224 -21.31 -11.17 -3.60
CA LEU A 224 -19.98 -11.73 -3.34
C LEU A 224 -19.97 -12.93 -2.37
N MET A 225 -21.13 -13.37 -1.89
CA MET A 225 -21.26 -14.58 -1.08
C MET A 225 -21.17 -15.87 -1.90
#